data_AF-A0A5S3YR53-F1
#
_entry.id   AF-A0A5S3YR53-F1
#
_cell.length_a   1.000
_cell.length_b   1.000
_cell.length_c   1.000
_cell.angle_alpha   90.00
_cell.angle_beta   90.00
_cell.angle_gamma   90.00
#
_symmetry.space_group_name_H-M   'P 1'
#
loop_
_entity.id
_entity.type
_entity.pdbx_description
1 polymer ?
#
loop_
_entity_poly.entity_id
_entity_poly.type
_entity_poly.pdbx_seq_one_letter_code
_entity_poly.pdbx_strand_id
1 'polypeptide(L)'
;MYFGEEDSWLPELFIQNEKFAVLGSDRDDKQICISISSNEVIRLNNSSLDFVASTPELLGQALEKFQSCINLAVTENDTAYTNNNVPSVFLQPFYKWLKVNEPKALISGSFWHTTLNWLKYS
;
A
#
# COMPACT_ATOMS: atom_id res chain seq x y z
N MET A 1 24.80 -27.17 -23.39
CA MET A 1 25.21 -26.00 -22.58
C MET A 1 24.69 -24.76 -23.30
N TYR A 2 23.58 -24.21 -22.82
CA TYR A 2 23.22 -22.79 -22.91
C TYR A 2 22.66 -22.44 -21.53
N PHE A 3 23.39 -21.57 -20.85
CA PHE A 3 23.11 -21.00 -19.55
C PHE A 3 22.09 -19.88 -19.70
N GLY A 4 21.23 -19.70 -18.69
CA GLY A 4 20.46 -18.47 -18.51
C GLY A 4 18.95 -18.67 -18.67
N GLU A 5 18.34 -19.47 -17.78
CA GLU A 5 17.08 -18.98 -17.22
C GLU A 5 17.48 -17.68 -16.52
N GLU A 6 17.07 -16.53 -17.07
CA GLU A 6 17.10 -15.29 -16.32
C GLU A 6 16.18 -15.52 -15.13
N ASP A 7 16.77 -15.92 -14.00
CA ASP A 7 16.10 -15.80 -12.72
C ASP A 7 15.62 -14.35 -12.66
N SER A 8 14.31 -14.16 -12.79
CA SER A 8 13.70 -12.84 -12.73
C SER A 8 13.72 -12.40 -11.27
N TRP A 9 14.89 -12.00 -10.79
CA TRP A 9 15.09 -11.39 -9.50
C TRP A 9 14.38 -10.03 -9.54
N LEU A 10 13.48 -9.80 -8.58
CA LEU A 10 12.89 -8.48 -8.39
C LEU A 10 14.03 -7.45 -8.25
N PRO A 11 13.90 -6.24 -8.84
CA PRO A 11 14.91 -5.20 -8.67
C PRO A 11 15.18 -4.95 -7.18
N GLU A 12 16.45 -4.82 -6.81
CA GLU A 12 16.85 -4.68 -5.41
C GLU A 12 17.36 -3.27 -5.11
N LEU A 13 17.02 -2.77 -3.93
CA LEU A 13 17.49 -1.49 -3.40
C LEU A 13 18.22 -1.70 -2.08
N PHE A 14 19.20 -0.84 -1.81
CA PHE A 14 19.89 -0.81 -0.53
C PHE A 14 19.72 0.56 0.11
N ILE A 15 18.98 0.61 1.22
CA ILE A 15 18.56 1.86 1.88
C ILE A 15 18.76 1.68 3.39
N GLN A 16 19.39 2.65 4.06
CA GLN A 16 19.59 2.63 5.52
C GLN A 16 20.22 1.32 6.05
N ASN A 17 21.17 0.74 5.31
CA ASN A 17 21.82 -0.55 5.60
C ASN A 17 20.91 -1.79 5.51
N GLU A 18 19.76 -1.65 4.87
CA GLU A 18 18.81 -2.73 4.65
C GLU A 18 18.57 -2.97 3.15
N LYS A 19 18.36 -4.24 2.80
CA LYS A 19 18.11 -4.66 1.43
C LYS A 19 16.62 -4.85 1.20
N PHE A 20 16.14 -4.29 0.10
CA PHE A 20 14.73 -4.27 -0.27
C PHE A 20 14.54 -4.86 -1.67
N ALA A 21 13.50 -5.66 -1.85
CA ALA A 21 13.03 -6.08 -3.17
C ALA A 21 11.87 -5.16 -3.62
N VAL A 22 11.95 -4.60 -4.82
CA VAL A 22 10.93 -3.69 -5.36
C VAL A 22 9.76 -4.52 -5.91
N LEU A 23 8.57 -4.28 -5.39
CA LEU A 23 7.33 -4.89 -5.87
C LEU A 23 6.70 -4.13 -7.04
N GLY A 24 6.87 -2.81 -7.05
CA GLY A 24 6.25 -1.91 -8.01
C GLY A 24 6.24 -0.48 -7.49
N SER A 25 5.29 0.32 -7.97
CA SER A 25 5.11 1.72 -7.56
C SER A 25 3.65 2.02 -7.24
N ASP A 26 3.42 2.99 -6.36
CA ASP A 26 2.10 3.57 -6.14
C ASP A 26 1.72 4.57 -7.27
N ARG A 27 0.55 5.20 -7.14
CA ARG A 27 0.00 6.15 -8.12
C ARG A 27 0.87 7.40 -8.35
N ASP A 28 1.75 7.74 -7.41
CA ASP A 28 2.59 8.93 -7.46
C ASP A 28 4.06 8.55 -7.75
N ASP A 29 4.25 7.41 -8.43
CA ASP A 29 5.53 6.80 -8.79
C ASP A 29 6.47 6.52 -7.60
N LYS A 30 5.91 6.39 -6.38
CA LYS A 30 6.69 6.01 -5.20
C LYS A 30 6.83 4.50 -5.12
N GLN A 31 8.07 4.03 -5.00
CA GLN A 31 8.35 2.60 -4.98
C GLN A 31 7.75 1.92 -3.76
N ILE A 32 7.10 0.78 -3.97
CA ILE A 32 6.65 -0.14 -2.94
C ILE A 32 7.63 -1.30 -2.92
N CYS A 33 8.17 -1.59 -1.75
CA CYS A 33 9.24 -2.56 -1.57
C CYS A 33 8.92 -3.52 -0.42
N ILE A 34 9.54 -4.69 -0.43
CA ILE A 34 9.57 -5.62 0.70
C ILE A 34 10.96 -5.59 1.31
N SER A 35 11.03 -5.46 2.64
CA SER A 35 12.24 -5.74 3.39
C SER A 35 12.60 -7.23 3.27
N ILE A 36 13.83 -7.53 2.84
CA ILE A 36 14.31 -8.92 2.80
C ILE A 36 14.55 -9.47 4.22
N SER A 37 14.74 -8.60 5.22
CA SER A 37 15.03 -9.02 6.58
C SER A 37 13.78 -9.26 7.42
N SER A 38 12.74 -8.42 7.26
CA SER A 38 11.53 -8.45 8.08
C SER A 38 10.29 -8.92 7.32
N ASN A 39 10.34 -9.03 6.00
CA ASN A 39 9.20 -9.23 5.09
C ASN A 39 8.13 -8.10 5.16
N GLU A 40 8.41 -7.01 5.87
CA GLU A 40 7.49 -5.86 5.92
C GLU A 40 7.46 -5.15 4.56
N VAL A 41 6.26 -4.73 4.17
CA VAL A 41 6.04 -3.93 2.98
C VAL A 41 6.11 -2.45 3.37
N ILE A 42 6.95 -1.73 2.64
CA ILE A 42 7.17 -0.30 2.84
C ILE A 42 7.02 0.46 1.53
N ARG A 43 6.65 1.73 1.62
CA ARG A 43 6.71 2.66 0.51
C ARG A 43 7.90 3.60 0.70
N LEU A 44 8.74 3.71 -0.31
CA LEU A 44 9.81 4.70 -0.36
C LEU A 44 9.22 6.06 -0.75
N ASN A 45 9.13 6.97 0.22
CA ASN A 45 8.64 8.33 0.01
C ASN A 45 9.78 9.33 0.18
N ASN A 46 10.48 9.61 -0.93
CA ASN A 46 11.71 10.39 -0.94
C ASN A 46 12.77 9.77 0.00
N SER A 47 12.96 10.35 1.19
CA SER A 47 13.90 9.84 2.20
C SER A 47 13.22 9.12 3.37
N SER A 48 11.88 9.02 3.39
CA SER A 48 11.14 8.29 4.42
C SER A 48 10.72 6.90 3.94
N LEU A 49 10.66 5.97 4.89
CA LEU A 49 10.13 4.63 4.69
C LEU A 49 8.76 4.58 5.39
N ASP A 50 7.70 4.62 4.59
CA ASP A 50 6.35 4.64 5.11
C ASP A 50 5.87 3.19 5.20
N PHE A 51 5.47 2.75 6.40
CA PHE A 51 4.94 1.40 6.60
C PHE A 51 3.64 1.20 5.81
N VAL A 52 3.52 0.08 5.09
CA VAL A 52 2.34 -0.28 4.31
C VAL A 52 1.63 -1.49 4.90
N ALA A 53 2.33 -2.60 5.10
CA ALA A 53 1.77 -3.84 5.64
C ALA A 53 2.87 -4.70 6.27
N SER A 54 2.50 -5.59 7.18
CA SER A 54 3.45 -6.47 7.86
C SER A 54 3.97 -7.59 6.96
N THR A 55 3.20 -7.98 5.93
CA THR A 55 3.59 -8.98 4.94
C THR A 55 2.98 -8.67 3.56
N PRO A 56 3.52 -9.25 2.47
CA PRO A 56 2.93 -9.11 1.13
C PRO A 56 1.51 -9.68 1.02
N GLU A 57 1.21 -10.74 1.78
CA GLU A 57 -0.14 -11.30 1.83
C GLU A 57 -1.13 -10.31 2.44
N LEU A 58 -0.75 -9.65 3.55
CA LEU A 58 -1.59 -8.65 4.20
C LEU A 58 -1.73 -7.39 3.35
N LEU A 59 -0.71 -7.03 2.55
CA LEU A 59 -0.86 -6.01 1.50
C LEU A 59 -1.94 -6.42 0.49
N GLY A 60 -1.89 -7.64 -0.04
CA GLY A 60 -2.89 -8.13 -0.99
C GLY A 60 -4.32 -8.04 -0.43
N GLN A 61 -4.53 -8.53 0.79
CA GLN A 61 -5.83 -8.44 1.47
C GLN A 61 -6.27 -6.99 1.72
N ALA A 62 -5.33 -6.10 2.07
CA ALA A 62 -5.62 -4.68 2.26
C ALA A 62 -6.09 -4.02 0.95
N LEU A 63 -5.39 -4.29 -0.15
CA LEU A 63 -5.73 -3.79 -1.48
C LEU A 63 -7.11 -4.27 -1.94
N GLU A 64 -7.41 -5.56 -1.79
CA GLU A 64 -8.73 -6.12 -2.14
C GLU A 64 -9.87 -5.46 -1.36
N LYS A 65 -9.68 -5.29 -0.04
CA LYS A 65 -10.70 -4.66 0.82
C LYS A 65 -10.87 -3.19 0.52
N PHE A 66 -9.77 -2.49 0.27
CA PHE A 66 -9.81 -1.10 -0.14
C PHE A 66 -10.54 -0.94 -1.47
N GLN A 67 -10.19 -1.74 -2.49
CA GLN A 67 -10.85 -1.74 -3.79
C GLN A 67 -12.35 -2.02 -3.68
N SER A 68 -12.75 -2.97 -2.84
CA SER A 68 -14.17 -3.25 -2.57
C SER A 68 -14.90 -2.02 -2.03
N CYS A 69 -14.29 -1.29 -1.10
CA CYS A 69 -14.87 -0.06 -0.56
C CYS A 69 -14.98 1.04 -1.63
N ILE A 70 -13.96 1.17 -2.50
CA ILE A 70 -13.98 2.11 -3.62
C ILE A 70 -15.09 1.76 -4.62
N ASN A 71 -15.23 0.48 -5.00
CA ASN A 71 -16.26 0.06 -5.95
C ASN A 71 -17.68 0.37 -5.44
N LEU A 72 -17.92 0.18 -4.14
CA LEU A 72 -19.19 0.55 -3.53
C LEU A 72 -19.45 2.06 -3.60
N ALA A 73 -18.44 2.89 -3.29
CA ALA A 73 -18.56 4.34 -3.39
C ALA A 73 -18.81 4.81 -4.83
N VAL A 74 -18.13 4.19 -5.80
CA VAL A 74 -18.30 4.48 -7.23
C VAL A 74 -19.68 4.09 -7.73
N THR A 75 -20.26 2.99 -7.23
CA THR A 75 -21.63 2.57 -7.61
C THR A 75 -22.70 3.60 -7.22
N GLU A 76 -22.47 4.34 -6.14
CA GLU A 76 -23.37 5.40 -5.66
C GLU A 76 -23.06 6.78 -6.28
N ASN A 77 -21.80 6.98 -6.69
CA ASN A 77 -21.34 8.17 -7.39
C ASN A 77 -20.16 7.80 -8.30
N ASP A 78 -20.41 7.72 -9.61
CA ASP A 78 -19.43 7.29 -10.62
C ASP A 78 -18.13 8.12 -10.62
N THR A 79 -18.16 9.32 -10.04
CA THR A 79 -17.01 10.22 -9.95
C THR A 79 -16.32 10.24 -8.58
N ALA A 80 -16.80 9.44 -7.61
CA ALA A 80 -16.32 9.47 -6.23
C ALA A 80 -14.80 9.26 -6.13
N TYR A 81 -14.25 8.33 -6.89
CA TYR A 81 -12.81 8.05 -6.87
C TYR A 81 -11.99 9.13 -7.60
N THR A 82 -12.43 9.57 -8.78
CA THR A 82 -11.68 10.53 -9.60
C THR A 82 -11.68 11.95 -9.03
N ASN A 83 -12.76 12.32 -8.34
CA ASN A 83 -12.86 13.60 -7.63
C ASN A 83 -12.31 13.52 -6.20
N ASN A 84 -11.74 12.38 -5.79
CA ASN A 84 -11.25 12.10 -4.44
C ASN A 84 -12.32 12.24 -3.34
N ASN A 85 -13.60 12.30 -3.71
CA ASN A 85 -14.72 12.48 -2.80
C ASN A 85 -15.33 11.12 -2.49
N VAL A 86 -14.54 10.20 -1.90
CA VAL A 86 -15.01 8.90 -1.45
C VAL A 86 -15.57 9.08 -0.04
N PRO A 87 -16.90 9.03 0.17
CA PRO A 87 -17.45 9.32 1.48
C PRO A 87 -16.91 8.34 2.53
N SER A 88 -16.48 8.88 3.67
CA SER A 88 -15.82 8.10 4.73
C SER A 88 -16.63 6.90 5.24
N VAL A 89 -17.95 6.90 5.06
CA VAL A 89 -18.83 5.77 5.38
C VAL A 89 -18.47 4.51 4.58
N PHE A 90 -18.10 4.64 3.31
CA PHE A 90 -17.71 3.51 2.46
C PHE A 90 -16.36 2.93 2.85
N LEU A 91 -15.46 3.74 3.44
CA LEU A 91 -14.15 3.30 3.90
C LEU A 91 -14.16 2.65 5.30
N GLN A 92 -15.29 2.71 6.02
CA GLN A 92 -15.40 2.14 7.38
C GLN A 92 -15.05 0.65 7.47
N PRO A 93 -15.50 -0.23 6.53
CA PRO A 93 -15.13 -1.64 6.57
C PRO A 93 -13.62 -1.86 6.47
N PHE A 94 -12.95 -1.14 5.56
CA PHE A 94 -11.50 -1.20 5.40
C PHE A 94 -10.77 -0.69 6.65
N TYR A 95 -11.18 0.45 7.21
CA TYR A 95 -10.59 0.99 8.43
C TYR A 95 -10.73 0.05 9.62
N LYS A 96 -11.90 -0.59 9.80
CA LYS A 96 -12.11 -1.61 10.83
C LYS A 96 -11.21 -2.82 10.63
N TRP A 97 -11.04 -3.27 9.38
CA TRP A 97 -10.15 -4.38 9.08
C TRP A 97 -8.69 -4.05 9.40
N LEU A 98 -8.19 -2.87 9.00
CA LEU A 98 -6.84 -2.41 9.33
C LEU A 98 -6.61 -2.36 10.85
N LYS A 99 -7.58 -1.86 11.63
CA LYS A 99 -7.46 -1.83 13.10
C LYS A 99 -7.20 -3.20 13.73
N VAL A 100 -7.77 -4.25 13.15
CA VAL A 100 -7.67 -5.61 13.68
C VAL A 100 -6.41 -6.31 13.18
N ASN A 101 -6.07 -6.14 11.90
CA ASN A 101 -5.04 -6.95 11.24
C ASN A 101 -3.71 -6.21 11.04
N GLU A 102 -3.75 -4.88 10.87
CA GLU A 102 -2.60 -4.04 10.54
C GLU A 102 -2.65 -2.71 11.33
N PRO A 103 -2.66 -2.72 12.68
CA PRO A 103 -2.81 -1.49 13.46
C PRO A 103 -1.65 -0.50 13.23
N LYS A 104 -0.45 -1.00 12.91
CA LYS A 104 0.71 -0.18 12.53
C LYS A 104 0.45 0.69 11.29
N ALA A 105 -0.35 0.20 10.34
CA ALA A 105 -0.75 0.93 9.14
C ALA A 105 -1.69 2.12 9.40
N LEU A 106 -2.12 2.34 10.64
CA LEU A 106 -2.97 3.47 11.02
C LEU A 106 -2.22 4.54 11.82
N ILE A 107 -0.94 4.32 12.12
CA ILE A 107 -0.08 5.29 12.83
C ILE A 107 0.26 6.45 11.90
N SER A 108 0.38 7.66 12.44
CA SER A 108 0.81 8.83 11.69
C SER A 108 2.13 8.58 10.96
N GLY A 109 2.21 8.95 9.69
CA GLY A 109 3.36 8.69 8.81
C GLY A 109 3.33 7.34 8.08
N SER A 110 2.39 6.44 8.39
CA SER A 110 2.17 5.25 7.57
C SER A 110 1.42 5.57 6.27
N PHE A 111 1.54 4.67 5.29
CA PHE A 111 0.91 4.81 3.99
C PHE A 111 -0.62 4.93 4.11
N TRP A 112 -1.26 3.97 4.76
CA TRP A 112 -2.73 3.93 4.85
C TRP A 112 -3.31 5.06 5.70
N HIS A 113 -2.62 5.50 6.76
CA HIS A 113 -3.02 6.69 7.50
C HIS A 113 -3.08 7.93 6.59
N THR A 114 -2.05 8.13 5.77
CA THR A 114 -1.98 9.24 4.82
C THR A 114 -3.09 9.15 3.77
N THR A 115 -3.26 7.98 3.15
CA THR A 115 -4.28 7.73 2.13
C THR A 115 -5.70 7.96 2.67
N LEU A 116 -6.00 7.43 3.86
CA LEU A 116 -7.33 7.59 4.47
C LEU A 116 -7.64 9.02 4.90
N ASN A 117 -6.63 9.79 5.31
CA ASN A 117 -6.83 11.20 5.61
C ASN A 117 -7.04 12.01 4.33
N TRP A 118 -6.25 11.76 3.29
CA TRP A 118 -6.42 12.42 2.01
C TRP A 118 -7.84 12.25 1.48
N LEU A 119 -8.39 11.04 1.49
CA LEU A 119 -9.76 10.75 1.04
C LEU A 119 -10.88 11.32 1.93
N LYS A 120 -10.58 11.71 3.17
CA LYS A 120 -11.58 12.32 4.08
C LYS A 120 -11.74 13.82 3.89
N TYR A 121 -10.72 14.49 3.34
CA TYR A 121 -10.61 15.95 3.28
C TYR A 121 -10.64 16.50 1.85
N SER A 122 -11.09 15.70 0.90
CA SER A 122 -11.40 16.07 -0.48
C SER A 122 -12.88 15.87 -0.77
#